data_AF-A0A9P7EWE3-F1
#
_entry.id   AF-A0A9P7EWE3-F1
#
_cell.length_a   1.000
_cell.length_b   1.000
_cell.length_c   1.000
_cell.angle_alpha   90.00
_cell.angle_beta   90.00
_cell.angle_gamma   90.00
#
_symmetry.space_group_name_H-M   'P 1'
#
loop_
_entity.id
_entity.type
_entity.pdbx_description
1 polymer ?
#
loop_
_entity_poly.entity_id
_entity_poly.type
_entity_poly.pdbx_seq_one_letter_code
_entity_poly.pdbx_strand_id
1 'polypeptide(L)'
;MSKRRVAYYYDGDTGSYTYGLGHPMKPHRMRVTHDLVSAYGMLDKMHVLRPKRATPEAMTAFHTDEYIHFLNRVTPETAEELTYHGTRFLMGEDNPAFEGVFEFCSISAGGSISAAQRISSGAADISINWAGGLHHAKKREASGFCYINDIVLGILELLRTYPRVLYIDIDCHHGDGVEEAFYTTDRVMTCSFHKFGEYFPGTGTQEDRGRGKGRNYTVNIPLKDGITDEAFKRVFEPIINKIMEIYRPGAVILQCGADSLAGDKLGCFNLTMNGHAHCVQYLRAFNVPLILLGGGGYTVKNVARTWTYETACALGIQDDIDPNLPWNEYFEWFGPRYRLEVPENNMDDLNVRDGSLDKVRATALQQLSQLPCAPSVGMHEVPRESLGRHLGLDVAEEDADEDGGTDDLDRRLAQHSRFVYKLQEPGGSDESDDERYDSDGSSYRRRKRMSILSNRVVNVDPDIGRGPPRGRRFFKSAVRWDETYGRVRLGKEPVLGSLNGSRLGGMMDATGRSTPGGDVTMEEWEDGTSV
;
A
#
# COMPACT_ATOMS: atom_id res chain seq x y z
N MET A 1 36.13 -5.87 3.29
CA MET A 1 35.20 -4.91 2.65
C MET A 1 35.22 -3.62 3.44
N SER A 2 35.10 -2.45 2.80
CA SER A 2 34.96 -1.16 3.51
C SER A 2 33.77 -1.22 4.46
N LYS A 3 33.90 -0.66 5.68
CA LYS A 3 32.83 -0.61 6.67
C LYS A 3 31.76 0.38 6.18
N ARG A 4 30.67 -0.13 5.60
CA ARG A 4 29.54 0.69 5.12
C ARG A 4 28.79 1.27 6.32
N ARG A 5 28.37 2.53 6.22
CA ARG A 5 27.57 3.20 7.26
C ARG A 5 26.13 2.78 7.12
N VAL A 6 25.59 2.16 8.17
CA VAL A 6 24.21 1.66 8.20
C VAL A 6 23.37 2.59 9.08
N ALA A 7 22.21 3.02 8.56
CA ALA A 7 21.15 3.66 9.32
C ALA A 7 19.97 2.70 9.46
N TYR A 8 19.35 2.64 10.63
CA TYR A 8 18.27 1.72 10.94
C TYR A 8 17.11 2.50 11.56
N TYR A 9 15.93 2.41 10.97
CA TYR A 9 14.74 3.14 11.38
C TYR A 9 13.80 2.23 12.16
N TYR A 10 13.42 2.67 13.36
CA TYR A 10 12.46 1.97 14.20
C TYR A 10 11.65 2.94 15.06
N ASP A 11 10.34 2.72 15.10
CA ASP A 11 9.43 3.37 16.05
C ASP A 11 8.80 2.30 16.94
N GLY A 12 8.88 2.48 18.26
CA GLY A 12 8.36 1.53 19.25
C GLY A 12 6.85 1.31 19.15
N ASP A 13 6.11 2.27 18.59
CA ASP A 13 4.66 2.18 18.45
C ASP A 13 4.24 1.18 17.36
N THR A 14 5.11 0.90 16.39
CA THR A 14 4.80 0.06 15.22
C THR A 14 4.27 -1.33 15.61
N GLY A 15 4.82 -1.92 16.67
CA GLY A 15 4.45 -3.26 17.14
C GLY A 15 3.13 -3.32 17.90
N SER A 16 2.51 -2.18 18.19
CA SER A 16 1.28 -2.06 18.98
C SER A 16 0.01 -2.03 18.13
N TYR A 17 0.13 -1.78 16.82
CA TYR A 17 -1.02 -1.77 15.90
C TYR A 17 -1.48 -3.20 15.56
N THR A 18 -2.79 -3.37 15.41
CA THR A 18 -3.42 -4.65 15.07
C THR A 18 -4.41 -4.48 13.92
N TYR A 19 -4.27 -5.32 12.90
CA TYR A 19 -5.23 -5.39 11.79
C TYR A 19 -6.56 -6.07 12.17
N GLY A 20 -6.66 -6.58 13.41
CA GLY A 20 -7.83 -7.30 13.90
C GLY A 20 -7.54 -8.75 14.27
N LEU A 21 -8.56 -9.37 14.88
CA LEU A 21 -8.51 -10.77 15.30
C LEU A 21 -8.44 -11.68 14.06
N GLY A 22 -7.57 -12.68 14.08
CA GLY A 22 -7.42 -13.64 12.97
C GLY A 22 -6.65 -13.12 11.73
N HIS A 23 -6.50 -11.81 11.54
CA HIS A 23 -5.81 -11.26 10.37
C HIS A 23 -4.32 -11.67 10.30
N PRO A 24 -3.77 -12.11 9.15
CA PRO A 24 -2.41 -12.66 9.08
C PRO A 24 -1.31 -11.60 9.21
N MET A 25 -1.54 -10.36 8.75
CA MET A 25 -0.60 -9.26 8.95
C MET A 25 -0.53 -8.90 10.45
N LYS A 26 0.65 -9.12 11.05
CA LYS A 26 0.93 -8.82 12.45
C LYS A 26 2.09 -7.82 12.55
N PRO A 27 1.83 -6.51 12.70
CA PRO A 27 2.87 -5.49 12.89
C PRO A 27 3.85 -5.77 14.03
N HIS A 28 3.41 -6.55 15.02
CA HIS A 28 4.25 -7.03 16.11
C HIS A 28 5.55 -7.71 15.65
N ARG A 29 5.61 -8.30 14.44
CA ARG A 29 6.85 -8.88 13.88
C ARG A 29 8.01 -7.89 13.78
N MET A 30 7.73 -6.60 13.59
CA MET A 30 8.77 -5.55 13.58
C MET A 30 9.40 -5.36 14.97
N ARG A 31 8.59 -5.46 16.03
CA ARG A 31 9.08 -5.38 17.42
C ARG A 31 9.92 -6.58 17.80
N VAL A 32 9.49 -7.79 17.43
CA VAL A 32 10.28 -9.03 17.64
C VAL A 32 11.62 -8.97 16.89
N THR A 33 11.62 -8.43 15.66
CA THR A 33 12.85 -8.20 14.89
C THR A 33 13.78 -7.22 15.60
N HIS A 34 13.25 -6.09 16.07
CA HIS A 34 14.03 -5.09 16.80
C HIS A 34 14.67 -5.66 18.08
N ASP A 35 13.90 -6.43 18.84
CA ASP A 35 14.37 -7.08 20.07
C ASP A 35 15.51 -8.08 19.79
N LEU A 36 15.39 -8.90 18.74
CA LEU A 36 16.49 -9.78 18.31
C LEU A 36 17.73 -9.01 17.85
N VAL A 37 17.55 -7.97 17.04
CA VAL A 37 18.66 -7.10 16.59
C VAL A 37 19.38 -6.47 17.78
N SER A 38 18.63 -6.06 18.81
CA SER A 38 19.15 -5.57 20.07
C SER A 38 19.92 -6.66 20.84
N ALA A 39 19.34 -7.84 21.01
CA ALA A 39 19.94 -8.95 21.74
C ALA A 39 21.25 -9.47 21.11
N TYR A 40 21.40 -9.35 19.79
CA TYR A 40 22.65 -9.63 19.08
C TYR A 40 23.69 -8.49 19.15
N GLY A 41 23.41 -7.39 19.86
CA GLY A 41 24.33 -6.26 20.03
C GLY A 41 24.61 -5.49 18.72
N MET A 42 23.65 -5.48 17.79
CA MET A 42 23.84 -4.84 16.49
C MET A 42 23.50 -3.34 16.51
N LEU A 43 22.69 -2.87 17.46
CA LEU A 43 22.29 -1.46 17.55
C LEU A 43 23.51 -0.52 17.68
N ASP A 44 24.53 -0.92 18.44
CA ASP A 44 25.77 -0.13 18.63
C ASP A 44 26.65 -0.05 17.37
N LYS A 45 26.33 -0.85 16.34
CA LYS A 45 27.10 -0.92 15.08
C LYS A 45 26.44 -0.09 13.95
N MET A 46 25.31 0.55 14.22
CA MET A 46 24.56 1.35 13.24
C MET A 46 23.95 2.62 13.86
N HIS A 47 23.52 3.54 13.01
CA HIS A 47 22.76 4.72 13.45
C HIS A 47 21.28 4.37 13.60
N VAL A 48 20.85 4.13 14.83
CA VAL A 48 19.44 3.87 15.16
C VAL A 48 18.69 5.20 15.20
N LEU A 49 17.65 5.33 14.38
CA LEU A 49 16.88 6.55 14.21
C LEU A 49 15.40 6.26 14.41
N ARG A 50 14.70 7.15 15.12
CA ARG A 50 13.24 7.15 15.12
C ARG A 50 12.75 7.87 13.85
N PRO A 51 11.91 7.24 13.01
CA PRO A 51 11.42 7.89 11.80
C PRO A 51 10.54 9.08 12.16
N LYS A 52 10.68 10.19 11.42
CA LYS A 52 9.69 11.25 11.46
C LYS A 52 8.44 10.73 10.76
N ARG A 53 7.31 10.66 11.48
CA ARG A 53 6.02 10.26 10.91
C ARG A 53 5.70 11.13 9.69
N ALA A 54 5.34 10.49 8.57
CA ALA A 54 5.02 11.19 7.33
C ALA A 54 3.75 12.02 7.51
N THR A 55 3.79 13.25 7.01
CA THR A 55 2.62 14.13 7.03
C THR A 55 1.68 13.78 5.87
N PRO A 56 0.39 14.17 5.93
CA PRO A 56 -0.53 14.02 4.80
C PRO A 56 0.05 14.58 3.50
N GLU A 57 0.68 15.75 3.55
CA GLU A 57 1.26 16.44 2.39
C GLU A 57 2.43 15.64 1.77
N ALA A 58 3.20 14.94 2.60
CA ALA A 58 4.26 14.07 2.10
C ALA A 58 3.69 12.83 1.40
N MET A 59 2.58 12.28 1.90
CA MET A 59 1.92 11.11 1.31
C MET A 59 1.22 11.44 -0.01
N THR A 60 0.71 12.67 -0.17
CA THR A 60 0.03 13.12 -1.40
C THR A 60 0.98 13.40 -2.57
N ALA A 61 2.30 13.31 -2.35
CA ALA A 61 3.27 13.30 -3.44
C ALA A 61 3.04 12.15 -4.45
N PHE A 62 2.42 11.04 -3.99
CA PHE A 62 1.97 9.96 -4.86
C PHE A 62 0.46 9.73 -4.79
N HIS A 63 -0.08 9.57 -3.58
CA HIS A 63 -1.49 9.26 -3.37
C HIS A 63 -2.37 10.49 -3.62
N THR A 64 -3.65 10.29 -3.94
CA THR A 64 -4.57 11.43 -4.06
C THR A 64 -4.93 12.02 -2.70
N ASP A 65 -5.10 13.35 -2.65
CA ASP A 65 -5.52 14.09 -1.44
C ASP A 65 -6.75 13.48 -0.79
N GLU A 66 -7.73 13.09 -1.60
CA GLU A 66 -8.97 12.49 -1.12
C GLU A 66 -8.77 11.15 -0.41
N TYR A 67 -7.84 10.32 -0.92
CA TYR A 67 -7.54 9.02 -0.32
C TYR A 67 -6.78 9.17 1.01
N ILE A 68 -5.84 10.12 1.07
CA ILE A 68 -5.11 10.43 2.30
C ILE A 68 -6.04 11.04 3.35
N HIS A 69 -6.92 11.97 2.95
CA HIS A 69 -7.93 12.54 3.83
C HIS A 69 -8.89 11.47 4.37
N PHE A 70 -9.29 10.51 3.53
CA PHE A 70 -10.05 9.35 3.95
C PHE A 70 -9.30 8.53 5.02
N LEU A 71 -8.05 8.13 4.75
CA LEU A 71 -7.27 7.31 5.69
C LEU A 71 -7.06 8.02 7.03
N ASN A 72 -6.90 9.34 7.01
CA ASN A 72 -6.73 10.16 8.22
C ASN A 72 -8.01 10.25 9.08
N ARG A 73 -9.18 9.90 8.54
CA ARG A 73 -10.48 10.00 9.23
C ARG A 73 -11.13 8.66 9.52
N VAL A 74 -10.75 7.62 8.80
CA VAL A 74 -11.41 6.32 8.89
C VAL A 74 -11.09 5.64 10.21
N THR A 75 -12.15 5.28 10.91
CA THR A 75 -12.17 4.43 12.11
C THR A 75 -13.01 3.18 11.81
N PRO A 76 -12.90 2.09 12.59
CA PRO A 76 -13.76 0.91 12.45
C PRO A 76 -15.26 1.26 12.40
N GLU A 77 -15.71 2.22 13.19
CA GLU A 77 -17.12 2.63 13.31
C GLU A 77 -17.60 3.41 12.07
N THR A 78 -16.72 4.22 11.48
CA THR A 78 -17.05 5.05 10.30
C THR A 78 -16.77 4.36 8.96
N ALA A 79 -16.11 3.19 8.99
CA ALA A 79 -15.58 2.55 7.79
C ALA A 79 -16.67 2.24 6.76
N GLU A 80 -17.83 1.74 7.20
CA GLU A 80 -18.92 1.40 6.29
C GLU A 80 -19.43 2.62 5.51
N GLU A 81 -19.63 3.75 6.18
CA GLU A 81 -20.10 4.99 5.56
C GLU A 81 -19.02 5.60 4.65
N LEU A 82 -17.79 5.76 5.15
CA LEU A 82 -16.72 6.44 4.43
C LEU A 82 -16.19 5.66 3.22
N THR A 83 -16.35 4.33 3.21
CA THR A 83 -16.01 3.48 2.05
C THR A 83 -17.17 3.30 1.07
N TYR A 84 -18.32 3.93 1.33
CA TYR A 84 -19.56 3.72 0.58
C TYR A 84 -19.90 2.22 0.49
N HIS A 85 -20.04 1.59 1.64
CA HIS A 85 -20.28 0.15 1.81
C HIS A 85 -19.24 -0.73 1.08
N GLY A 86 -17.95 -0.40 1.23
CA GLY A 86 -16.83 -1.19 0.69
C GLY A 86 -16.58 -1.05 -0.82
N THR A 87 -17.20 -0.05 -1.48
CA THR A 87 -17.01 0.20 -2.92
C THR A 87 -15.90 1.21 -3.22
N ARG A 88 -15.29 1.79 -2.16
CA ARG A 88 -14.27 2.84 -2.27
C ARG A 88 -13.13 2.66 -1.27
N PHE A 89 -11.91 2.95 -1.71
CA PHE A 89 -10.67 3.05 -0.93
C PHE A 89 -10.19 1.75 -0.27
N LEU A 90 -10.99 1.16 0.64
CA LEU A 90 -10.75 -0.13 1.28
C LEU A 90 -11.57 -1.19 0.58
N MET A 91 -11.09 -1.62 -0.58
CA MET A 91 -11.82 -2.54 -1.44
C MET A 91 -11.62 -3.99 -0.98
N GLY A 92 -12.73 -4.71 -0.82
CA GLY A 92 -12.72 -6.11 -0.35
C GLY A 92 -12.49 -6.23 1.16
N GLU A 93 -12.24 -7.45 1.62
CA GLU A 93 -12.12 -7.77 3.05
C GLU A 93 -10.66 -7.77 3.56
N ASP A 94 -9.70 -7.72 2.63
CA ASP A 94 -8.28 -7.88 2.96
C ASP A 94 -7.70 -6.65 3.70
N ASN A 95 -8.29 -5.45 3.56
CA ASN A 95 -7.74 -4.21 4.14
C ASN A 95 -8.73 -3.59 5.14
N PRO A 96 -8.82 -4.12 6.37
CA PRO A 96 -9.77 -3.63 7.37
C PRO A 96 -9.43 -2.19 7.81
N ALA A 97 -10.44 -1.43 8.23
CA ALA A 97 -10.20 -0.25 9.05
C ALA A 97 -9.86 -0.71 10.48
N PHE A 98 -8.83 -0.13 11.08
CA PHE A 98 -8.46 -0.40 12.47
C PHE A 98 -8.00 0.88 13.16
N GLU A 99 -8.03 0.87 14.49
CA GLU A 99 -7.65 2.02 15.30
C GLU A 99 -6.19 2.42 15.03
N GLY A 100 -6.00 3.66 14.59
CA GLY A 100 -4.67 4.20 14.28
C GLY A 100 -4.07 3.76 12.95
N VAL A 101 -4.89 3.37 11.96
CA VAL A 101 -4.42 3.00 10.62
C VAL A 101 -3.55 4.08 9.97
N PHE A 102 -3.92 5.35 10.12
CA PHE A 102 -3.15 6.47 9.57
C PHE A 102 -1.79 6.60 10.23
N GLU A 103 -1.73 6.50 11.56
CA GLU A 103 -0.50 6.57 12.33
C GLU A 103 0.45 5.43 11.97
N PHE A 104 -0.08 4.20 11.85
CA PHE A 104 0.69 3.05 11.37
C PHE A 104 1.32 3.33 9.99
N CYS A 105 0.52 3.84 9.05
CA CYS A 105 1.00 4.21 7.71
C CYS A 105 2.04 5.33 7.76
N SER A 106 1.88 6.31 8.65
CA SER A 106 2.79 7.45 8.81
C SER A 106 4.18 7.03 9.29
N ILE A 107 4.28 6.01 10.14
CA ILE A 107 5.56 5.46 10.60
C ILE A 107 6.29 4.78 9.43
N SER A 108 5.57 3.91 8.70
CA SER A 108 6.10 3.17 7.55
C SER A 108 6.61 4.12 6.45
N ALA A 109 5.75 5.03 5.98
CA ALA A 109 6.09 6.03 4.97
C ALA A 109 7.21 6.97 5.45
N GLY A 110 7.13 7.41 6.70
CA GLY A 110 8.12 8.30 7.30
C GLY A 110 9.52 7.68 7.35
N GLY A 111 9.61 6.40 7.68
CA GLY A 111 10.87 5.65 7.67
C GLY A 111 11.49 5.55 6.29
N SER A 112 10.69 5.22 5.26
CA SER A 112 11.20 5.06 3.89
C SER A 112 11.61 6.39 3.24
N ILE A 113 10.86 7.47 3.49
CA ILE A 113 11.25 8.83 3.07
C ILE A 113 12.54 9.27 3.79
N SER A 114 12.62 9.07 5.11
CA SER A 114 13.82 9.44 5.89
C SER A 114 15.04 8.63 5.46
N ALA A 115 14.86 7.33 5.14
CA ALA A 115 15.90 6.48 4.59
C ALA A 115 16.43 7.03 3.26
N ALA A 116 15.55 7.44 2.35
CA ALA A 116 15.91 8.05 1.07
C ALA A 116 16.65 9.39 1.23
N GLN A 117 16.23 10.24 2.17
CA GLN A 117 16.92 11.50 2.51
C GLN A 117 18.32 11.25 3.06
N ARG A 118 18.48 10.23 3.91
CA ARG A 118 19.78 9.86 4.50
C ARG A 118 20.76 9.32 3.48
N ILE A 119 20.27 8.52 2.53
CA ILE A 119 21.04 8.06 1.37
C ILE A 119 21.43 9.24 0.48
N SER A 120 20.47 10.09 0.11
CA SER A 120 20.69 11.23 -0.79
C SER A 120 21.67 12.26 -0.24
N SER A 121 21.68 12.49 1.09
CA SER A 121 22.64 13.37 1.76
C SER A 121 24.04 12.75 1.92
N GLY A 122 24.23 11.47 1.55
CA GLY A 122 25.49 10.75 1.74
C GLY A 122 25.81 10.46 3.21
N ALA A 123 24.84 10.57 4.12
CA ALA A 123 25.02 10.35 5.55
C ALA A 123 24.90 8.86 5.96
N ALA A 124 24.42 8.02 5.05
CA ALA A 124 24.44 6.56 5.15
C ALA A 124 24.75 5.94 3.78
N ASP A 125 25.34 4.74 3.78
CA ASP A 125 25.55 3.94 2.57
C ASP A 125 24.46 2.86 2.42
N ILE A 126 23.92 2.41 3.56
CA ILE A 126 22.76 1.52 3.64
C ILE A 126 21.75 2.10 4.65
N SER A 127 20.47 2.13 4.30
CA SER A 127 19.38 2.47 5.22
C SER A 127 18.42 1.28 5.34
N ILE A 128 17.92 1.00 6.55
CA ILE A 128 17.02 -0.13 6.83
C ILE A 128 15.73 0.39 7.45
N ASN A 129 14.58 0.01 6.89
CA ASN A 129 13.25 0.26 7.45
C ASN A 129 12.36 -1.00 7.31
N TRP A 130 12.38 -1.87 8.32
CA TRP A 130 11.58 -3.11 8.31
C TRP A 130 10.06 -2.87 8.46
N ALA A 131 9.63 -1.66 8.86
CA ALA A 131 8.21 -1.30 8.87
C ALA A 131 7.68 -0.88 7.49
N GLY A 132 8.57 -0.65 6.52
CA GLY A 132 8.26 -0.33 5.13
C GLY A 132 8.08 -1.57 4.25
N GLY A 133 7.99 -1.34 2.94
CA GLY A 133 7.89 -2.40 1.93
C GLY A 133 6.46 -2.75 1.52
N LEU A 134 5.50 -1.83 1.73
CA LEU A 134 4.07 -2.05 1.45
C LEU A 134 3.77 -1.84 -0.04
N HIS A 135 4.22 -2.79 -0.86
CA HIS A 135 4.30 -2.66 -2.33
C HIS A 135 2.96 -2.74 -3.09
N HIS A 136 1.87 -3.19 -2.48
CA HIS A 136 0.58 -3.37 -3.17
C HIS A 136 -0.30 -2.11 -3.19
N ALA A 137 -0.01 -1.15 -2.31
CA ALA A 137 -0.82 0.07 -2.20
C ALA A 137 -0.83 0.84 -3.53
N LYS A 138 -2.02 1.24 -3.98
CA LYS A 138 -2.24 1.94 -5.24
C LYS A 138 -2.41 3.44 -5.00
N LYS A 139 -2.42 4.23 -6.07
CA LYS A 139 -2.56 5.69 -5.99
C LYS A 139 -3.81 6.16 -5.24
N ARG A 140 -4.91 5.43 -5.35
CA ARG A 140 -6.23 5.83 -4.82
C ARG A 140 -6.90 4.77 -3.93
N GLU A 141 -6.20 3.72 -3.55
CA GLU A 141 -6.83 2.59 -2.84
C GLU A 141 -5.83 1.65 -2.18
N ALA A 142 -6.30 0.98 -1.13
CA ALA A 142 -5.59 -0.07 -0.45
C ALA A 142 -5.71 -1.39 -1.23
N SER A 143 -4.69 -2.24 -1.12
CA SER A 143 -4.65 -3.57 -1.72
C SER A 143 -3.67 -4.45 -0.95
N GLY A 144 -3.97 -5.75 -0.78
CA GLY A 144 -3.03 -6.72 -0.20
C GLY A 144 -2.38 -6.28 1.12
N PHE A 145 -3.17 -5.87 2.10
CA PHE A 145 -2.72 -5.35 3.41
C PHE A 145 -1.99 -3.99 3.38
N CYS A 146 -1.82 -3.38 2.21
CA CYS A 146 -1.08 -2.16 1.99
C CYS A 146 -2.02 -0.97 1.75
N TYR A 147 -1.90 0.07 2.57
CA TYR A 147 -2.67 1.32 2.45
C TYR A 147 -1.86 2.44 1.81
N ILE A 148 -0.63 2.68 2.28
CA ILE A 148 0.30 3.67 1.72
C ILE A 148 1.49 2.97 1.10
N ASN A 149 1.87 3.40 -0.10
CA ASN A 149 3.04 2.87 -0.81
C ASN A 149 4.28 3.66 -0.40
N ASP A 150 4.87 3.28 0.74
CA ASP A 150 6.07 3.91 1.29
C ASP A 150 7.28 3.79 0.33
N ILE A 151 7.31 2.73 -0.48
CA ILE A 151 8.34 2.47 -1.48
C ILE A 151 8.30 3.54 -2.57
N VAL A 152 7.13 3.80 -3.15
CA VAL A 152 6.97 4.82 -4.19
C VAL A 152 7.37 6.20 -3.67
N LEU A 153 6.97 6.54 -2.44
CA LEU A 153 7.37 7.80 -1.79
C LEU A 153 8.90 7.89 -1.59
N GLY A 154 9.53 6.79 -1.16
CA GLY A 154 10.99 6.70 -1.04
C GLY A 154 11.72 6.84 -2.38
N ILE A 155 11.21 6.22 -3.45
CA ILE A 155 11.76 6.34 -4.81
C ILE A 155 11.63 7.78 -5.32
N LEU A 156 10.48 8.43 -5.13
CA LEU A 156 10.29 9.83 -5.53
C LEU A 156 11.30 10.76 -4.86
N GLU A 157 11.60 10.53 -3.58
CA GLU A 157 12.62 11.28 -2.86
C GLU A 157 14.04 11.00 -3.40
N LEU A 158 14.39 9.73 -3.68
CA LEU A 158 15.67 9.38 -4.32
C LEU A 158 15.83 10.03 -5.71
N LEU A 159 14.75 10.10 -6.50
CA LEU A 159 14.76 10.68 -7.84
C LEU A 159 15.07 12.19 -7.87
N ARG A 160 15.09 12.87 -6.72
CA ARG A 160 15.56 14.26 -6.61
C ARG A 160 17.07 14.37 -6.74
N THR A 161 17.80 13.30 -6.39
CA THR A 161 19.27 13.26 -6.37
C THR A 161 19.83 12.29 -7.41
N TYR A 162 19.19 11.14 -7.58
CA TYR A 162 19.64 10.08 -8.46
C TYR A 162 18.86 10.09 -9.78
N PRO A 163 19.56 10.14 -10.94
CA PRO A 163 18.88 10.09 -12.23
C PRO A 163 18.12 8.78 -12.48
N ARG A 164 18.63 7.67 -11.93
CA ARG A 164 18.12 6.30 -12.08
C ARG A 164 18.09 5.58 -10.75
N VAL A 165 16.93 5.01 -10.41
CA VAL A 165 16.72 4.21 -9.19
C VAL A 165 16.30 2.81 -9.60
N LEU A 166 16.95 1.79 -9.03
CA LEU A 166 16.56 0.39 -9.22
C LEU A 166 15.73 -0.07 -8.03
N TYR A 167 14.55 -0.62 -8.30
CA TYR A 167 13.72 -1.31 -7.33
C TYR A 167 13.79 -2.82 -7.58
N ILE A 168 14.15 -3.58 -6.55
CA ILE A 168 14.17 -5.04 -6.56
C ILE A 168 13.22 -5.55 -5.49
N ASP A 169 12.42 -6.54 -5.85
CA ASP A 169 11.37 -7.11 -5.02
C ASP A 169 11.53 -8.63 -4.93
N ILE A 170 11.73 -9.15 -3.71
CA ILE A 170 11.88 -10.59 -3.42
C ILE A 170 10.73 -11.12 -2.54
N ASP A 171 9.65 -10.35 -2.41
CA ASP A 171 8.38 -10.84 -1.85
C ASP A 171 7.82 -12.00 -2.69
N CYS A 172 7.07 -12.91 -2.07
CA CYS A 172 6.42 -13.99 -2.81
C CYS A 172 5.37 -13.45 -3.81
N HIS A 173 4.82 -12.25 -3.55
CA HIS A 173 3.83 -11.60 -4.39
C HIS A 173 4.47 -10.59 -5.35
N HIS A 174 3.82 -10.39 -6.49
CA HIS A 174 4.27 -9.37 -7.45
C HIS A 174 4.13 -7.95 -6.87
N GLY A 175 5.21 -7.16 -6.95
CA GLY A 175 5.28 -5.74 -6.54
C GLY A 175 4.49 -4.77 -7.42
N ASP A 176 3.21 -5.05 -7.60
CA ASP A 176 2.33 -4.45 -8.59
C ASP A 176 2.04 -2.96 -8.37
N GLY A 177 1.99 -2.47 -7.13
CA GLY A 177 1.78 -1.04 -6.84
C GLY A 177 2.99 -0.19 -7.23
N VAL A 178 4.21 -0.69 -7.01
CA VAL A 178 5.45 -0.01 -7.40
C VAL A 178 5.64 -0.08 -8.92
N GLU A 179 5.39 -1.24 -9.52
CA GLU A 179 5.40 -1.40 -10.98
C GLU A 179 4.43 -0.42 -11.65
N GLU A 180 3.18 -0.36 -11.20
CA GLU A 180 2.16 0.53 -11.77
C GLU A 180 2.56 2.01 -11.67
N ALA A 181 3.12 2.43 -10.53
CA ALA A 181 3.55 3.81 -10.31
C ALA A 181 4.63 4.28 -11.29
N PHE A 182 5.51 3.38 -11.72
CA PHE A 182 6.65 3.70 -12.58
C PHE A 182 6.59 3.08 -13.98
N TYR A 183 5.46 2.46 -14.35
CA TYR A 183 5.28 1.70 -15.59
C TYR A 183 5.58 2.47 -16.88
N THR A 184 5.59 3.82 -16.81
CA THR A 184 5.76 4.71 -17.97
C THR A 184 7.07 5.51 -17.98
N THR A 185 7.99 5.27 -17.04
CA THR A 185 9.28 5.97 -16.95
C THR A 185 10.48 5.02 -17.06
N ASP A 186 11.57 5.53 -17.62
CA ASP A 186 12.90 4.89 -17.68
C ASP A 186 13.80 5.26 -16.48
N ARG A 187 13.39 6.25 -15.67
CA ARG A 187 14.15 6.71 -14.50
C ARG A 187 14.05 5.77 -13.31
N VAL A 188 13.12 4.83 -13.34
CA VAL A 188 12.99 3.75 -12.36
C VAL A 188 12.89 2.44 -13.11
N MET A 189 13.73 1.46 -12.74
CA MET A 189 13.58 0.09 -13.20
C MET A 189 13.01 -0.75 -12.07
N THR A 190 11.95 -1.52 -12.35
CA THR A 190 11.36 -2.47 -11.39
C THR A 190 11.75 -3.89 -11.77
N CYS A 191 12.21 -4.68 -10.81
CA CYS A 191 12.54 -6.10 -10.99
C CYS A 191 11.89 -6.92 -9.87
N SER A 192 10.91 -7.76 -10.20
CA SER A 192 10.20 -8.57 -9.21
C SER A 192 10.32 -10.07 -9.48
N PHE A 193 10.62 -10.84 -8.42
CA PHE A 193 10.69 -12.29 -8.42
C PHE A 193 9.54 -12.82 -7.57
N HIS A 194 8.53 -13.43 -8.18
CA HIS A 194 7.28 -13.72 -7.49
C HIS A 194 6.60 -14.97 -8.03
N LYS A 195 5.71 -15.55 -7.22
CA LYS A 195 4.84 -16.63 -7.67
C LYS A 195 3.84 -16.08 -8.69
N PHE A 196 3.64 -16.82 -9.78
CA PHE A 196 2.67 -16.49 -10.81
C PHE A 196 1.74 -17.66 -11.16
N GLY A 197 0.50 -17.34 -11.57
CA GLY A 197 -0.57 -18.30 -11.85
C GLY A 197 -1.88 -17.91 -11.15
N GLU A 198 -2.54 -18.85 -10.49
CA GLU A 198 -3.68 -18.57 -9.60
C GLU A 198 -3.18 -18.03 -8.25
N TYR A 199 -2.57 -16.85 -8.26
CA TYR A 199 -1.96 -16.24 -7.08
C TYR A 199 -2.08 -14.72 -7.08
N PHE A 200 -2.32 -14.13 -5.91
CA PHE A 200 -2.40 -12.68 -5.75
C PHE A 200 -1.08 -12.02 -6.17
N PRO A 201 -1.10 -10.84 -6.84
CA PRO A 201 -2.26 -10.04 -7.26
C PRO A 201 -2.83 -10.41 -8.65
N GLY A 202 -2.28 -11.41 -9.33
CA GLY A 202 -2.69 -11.81 -10.68
C GLY A 202 -2.07 -11.01 -11.83
N THR A 203 -1.06 -10.19 -11.54
CA THR A 203 -0.23 -9.44 -12.50
C THR A 203 1.23 -9.93 -12.44
N GLY A 204 2.14 -9.35 -13.22
CA GLY A 204 3.56 -9.73 -13.22
C GLY A 204 3.90 -10.82 -14.23
N THR A 205 3.19 -10.85 -15.37
CA THR A 205 3.58 -11.76 -16.45
C THR A 205 4.93 -11.36 -17.02
N GLN A 206 5.64 -12.30 -17.64
CA GLN A 206 6.90 -12.01 -18.31
C GLN A 206 6.74 -11.07 -19.54
N GLU A 207 5.51 -10.86 -20.01
CA GLU A 207 5.16 -9.93 -21.09
C GLU A 207 4.87 -8.51 -20.58
N ASP A 208 4.66 -8.35 -19.27
CA ASP A 208 4.47 -7.04 -18.63
C ASP A 208 5.83 -6.33 -18.55
N ARG A 209 6.09 -5.48 -19.54
CA ARG A 209 7.41 -4.86 -19.79
C ARG A 209 7.36 -3.33 -19.77
N GLY A 210 6.39 -2.72 -19.11
CA GLY A 210 6.22 -1.26 -19.12
C GLY A 210 5.66 -0.71 -20.44
N ARG A 211 5.37 0.59 -20.44
CA ARG A 211 4.72 1.30 -21.57
C ARG A 211 5.41 2.63 -21.87
N GLY A 212 5.37 3.08 -23.12
CA GLY A 212 5.94 4.38 -23.51
C GLY A 212 7.45 4.41 -23.21
N LYS A 213 7.91 5.45 -22.49
CA LYS A 213 9.32 5.57 -22.09
C LYS A 213 9.77 4.47 -21.12
N GLY A 214 8.86 3.95 -20.30
CA GLY A 214 9.14 2.84 -19.38
C GLY A 214 9.17 1.46 -20.03
N ARG A 215 8.98 1.36 -21.36
CA ARG A 215 9.07 0.07 -22.05
C ARG A 215 10.48 -0.52 -21.87
N ASN A 216 10.52 -1.79 -21.47
CA ASN A 216 11.70 -2.58 -21.09
C ASN A 216 12.35 -2.20 -19.75
N TYR A 217 11.78 -1.27 -18.97
CA TYR A 217 12.26 -0.93 -17.61
C TYR A 217 11.46 -1.64 -16.51
N THR A 218 10.61 -2.58 -16.89
CA THR A 218 9.89 -3.48 -15.99
C THR A 218 10.33 -4.90 -16.30
N VAL A 219 10.83 -5.60 -15.29
CA VAL A 219 11.40 -6.95 -15.39
C VAL A 219 10.66 -7.86 -14.42
N ASN A 220 9.87 -8.78 -14.96
CA ASN A 220 9.10 -9.73 -14.18
C ASN A 220 9.62 -11.15 -14.34
N ILE A 221 9.87 -11.79 -13.20
CA ILE A 221 10.38 -13.17 -13.09
C ILE A 221 9.28 -14.02 -12.44
N PRO A 222 8.32 -14.54 -13.23
CA PRO A 222 7.27 -15.41 -12.72
C PRO A 222 7.83 -16.78 -12.36
N LEU A 223 7.54 -17.23 -11.14
CA LEU A 223 8.00 -18.47 -10.55
C LEU A 223 6.83 -19.36 -10.14
N LYS A 224 7.13 -20.63 -9.91
CA LYS A 224 6.21 -21.66 -9.40
C LYS A 224 6.57 -22.02 -7.95
N ASP A 225 5.72 -22.84 -7.35
CA ASP A 225 5.84 -23.28 -5.97
C ASP A 225 7.16 -24.01 -5.69
N GLY A 226 7.62 -23.90 -4.45
CA GLY A 226 8.71 -24.70 -3.91
C GLY A 226 10.11 -24.33 -4.39
N ILE A 227 10.32 -23.13 -4.96
CA ILE A 227 11.67 -22.71 -5.37
C ILE A 227 12.65 -22.75 -4.20
N THR A 228 13.81 -23.38 -4.41
CA THR A 228 14.88 -23.51 -3.39
C THR A 228 15.93 -22.41 -3.52
N ASP A 229 16.83 -22.33 -2.53
CA ASP A 229 17.95 -21.38 -2.51
C ASP A 229 18.81 -21.44 -3.77
N GLU A 230 19.21 -22.64 -4.22
CA GLU A 230 20.04 -22.82 -5.40
C GLU A 230 19.32 -22.41 -6.68
N ALA A 231 18.04 -22.74 -6.80
CA ALA A 231 17.23 -22.38 -7.95
C ALA A 231 17.01 -20.86 -8.01
N PHE A 232 16.68 -20.23 -6.88
CA PHE A 232 16.51 -18.79 -6.78
C PHE A 232 17.81 -18.05 -7.12
N LYS A 233 18.95 -18.50 -6.56
CA LYS A 233 20.27 -17.94 -6.88
C LYS A 233 20.60 -18.01 -8.37
N ARG A 234 20.29 -19.13 -9.04
CA ARG A 234 20.54 -19.34 -10.48
C ARG A 234 19.78 -18.38 -11.40
N VAL A 235 18.70 -17.77 -10.92
CA VAL A 235 17.94 -16.76 -11.66
C VAL A 235 18.24 -15.34 -11.18
N PHE A 236 18.39 -15.14 -9.86
CA PHE A 236 18.65 -13.84 -9.25
C PHE A 236 19.98 -13.23 -9.71
N GLU A 237 21.11 -13.93 -9.51
CA GLU A 237 22.43 -13.35 -9.79
C GLU A 237 22.61 -12.92 -11.25
N PRO A 238 22.31 -13.76 -12.27
CA PRO A 238 22.53 -13.37 -13.66
C PRO A 238 21.68 -12.18 -14.08
N ILE A 239 20.43 -12.11 -13.61
CA ILE A 239 19.48 -11.04 -13.97
C ILE A 239 19.89 -9.74 -13.30
N ILE A 240 20.13 -9.76 -11.99
CA ILE A 240 20.57 -8.56 -11.26
C ILE A 240 21.92 -8.07 -11.79
N ASN A 241 22.88 -8.96 -12.07
CA ASN A 241 24.14 -8.57 -12.68
C ASN A 241 23.94 -7.84 -14.02
N LYS A 242 23.06 -8.37 -14.87
CA LYS A 242 22.77 -7.76 -16.18
C LYS A 242 22.05 -6.42 -16.05
N ILE A 243 21.14 -6.28 -15.08
CA ILE A 243 20.50 -5.02 -14.75
C ILE A 243 21.54 -3.99 -14.30
N MET A 244 22.43 -4.35 -13.36
CA MET A 244 23.46 -3.45 -12.86
C MET A 244 24.42 -2.99 -13.97
N GLU A 245 24.77 -3.88 -14.90
CA GLU A 245 25.61 -3.60 -16.08
C GLU A 245 24.98 -2.58 -17.03
N ILE A 246 23.70 -2.78 -17.38
CA ILE A 246 23.00 -2.01 -18.42
C ILE A 246 22.37 -0.74 -17.84
N TYR A 247 21.61 -0.88 -16.75
CA TYR A 247 20.82 0.20 -16.19
C TYR A 247 21.66 1.18 -15.36
N ARG A 248 22.74 0.69 -14.73
CA ARG A 248 23.67 1.49 -13.91
C ARG A 248 22.93 2.43 -12.94
N PRO A 249 22.14 1.89 -12.00
CA PRO A 249 21.38 2.70 -11.06
C PRO A 249 22.30 3.51 -10.13
N GLY A 250 21.85 4.69 -9.73
CA GLY A 250 22.53 5.52 -8.73
C GLY A 250 22.18 5.15 -7.29
N ALA A 251 21.02 4.53 -7.08
CA ALA A 251 20.56 4.00 -5.81
C ALA A 251 19.69 2.75 -6.04
N VAL A 252 19.67 1.84 -5.07
CA VAL A 252 18.88 0.61 -5.09
C VAL A 252 17.95 0.58 -3.88
N ILE A 253 16.70 0.20 -4.09
CA ILE A 253 15.78 -0.22 -3.03
C ILE A 253 15.54 -1.72 -3.19
N LEU A 254 15.80 -2.50 -2.14
CA LEU A 254 15.43 -3.90 -2.04
C LEU A 254 14.28 -4.04 -1.03
N GLN A 255 13.11 -4.43 -1.52
CA GLN A 255 12.02 -4.92 -0.69
C GLN A 255 12.33 -6.37 -0.32
N CYS A 256 12.37 -6.67 0.99
CA CYS A 256 12.79 -7.96 1.54
C CYS A 256 11.59 -8.71 2.13
N GLY A 257 10.54 -8.89 1.33
CA GLY A 257 9.31 -9.59 1.69
C GLY A 257 9.57 -11.02 2.15
N ALA A 258 9.35 -11.27 3.43
CA ALA A 258 9.73 -12.52 4.09
C ALA A 258 8.68 -13.63 3.98
N ASP A 259 7.63 -13.45 3.16
CA ASP A 259 6.69 -14.52 2.82
C ASP A 259 7.20 -15.46 1.72
N SER A 260 8.31 -15.11 1.05
CA SER A 260 9.04 -16.02 0.17
C SER A 260 9.82 -17.11 0.93
N LEU A 261 9.85 -17.06 2.27
CA LEU A 261 10.50 -18.05 3.12
C LEU A 261 9.74 -19.37 3.22
N ALA A 262 10.48 -20.45 3.43
CA ALA A 262 9.95 -21.76 3.74
C ALA A 262 9.05 -21.73 5.01
N GLY A 263 7.88 -22.34 4.90
CA GLY A 263 6.93 -22.45 6.01
C GLY A 263 6.24 -21.14 6.39
N ASP A 264 6.19 -20.18 5.46
CA ASP A 264 5.28 -19.04 5.57
C ASP A 264 3.80 -19.50 5.55
N LYS A 265 2.88 -18.69 6.10
CA LYS A 265 1.45 -19.03 6.16
C LYS A 265 0.70 -18.78 4.85
N LEU A 266 1.15 -17.83 4.04
CA LEU A 266 0.50 -17.44 2.76
C LEU A 266 1.41 -17.71 1.56
N GLY A 267 2.72 -17.56 1.73
CA GLY A 267 3.71 -17.88 0.72
C GLY A 267 3.90 -19.39 0.55
N CYS A 268 4.31 -19.78 -0.65
CA CYS A 268 4.54 -21.18 -1.01
C CYS A 268 5.85 -21.40 -1.77
N PHE A 269 6.87 -20.61 -1.41
CA PHE A 269 8.26 -20.86 -1.75
C PHE A 269 8.94 -21.70 -0.66
N ASN A 270 10.18 -22.11 -0.94
CA ASN A 270 10.98 -22.94 -0.03
C ASN A 270 12.35 -22.33 0.25
N LEU A 271 12.44 -20.99 0.30
CA LEU A 271 13.70 -20.30 0.59
C LEU A 271 14.06 -20.42 2.07
N THR A 272 15.33 -20.71 2.33
CA THR A 272 15.88 -20.60 3.69
C THR A 272 16.19 -19.15 4.02
N MET A 273 16.45 -18.88 5.29
CA MET A 273 17.00 -17.59 5.73
C MET A 273 18.27 -17.21 4.95
N ASN A 274 19.13 -18.19 4.65
CA ASN A 274 20.40 -17.94 3.97
C ASN A 274 20.19 -17.63 2.48
N GLY A 275 19.30 -18.36 1.80
CA GLY A 275 18.94 -18.09 0.41
C GLY A 275 18.32 -16.72 0.22
N HIS A 276 17.44 -16.32 1.14
CA HIS A 276 16.83 -14.98 1.14
C HIS A 276 17.90 -13.89 1.36
N ALA A 277 18.70 -14.02 2.43
CA ALA A 277 19.75 -13.05 2.77
C ALA A 277 20.90 -12.98 1.75
N HIS A 278 21.09 -14.01 0.92
CA HIS A 278 22.03 -13.98 -0.20
C HIS A 278 21.74 -12.80 -1.14
N CYS A 279 20.46 -12.42 -1.32
CA CYS A 279 20.07 -11.27 -2.13
C CYS A 279 20.65 -9.96 -1.58
N VAL A 280 20.56 -9.77 -0.25
CA VAL A 280 21.14 -8.62 0.46
C VAL A 280 22.65 -8.60 0.31
N GLN A 281 23.31 -9.74 0.53
CA GLN A 281 24.77 -9.86 0.41
C GLN A 281 25.26 -9.55 -1.02
N TYR A 282 24.55 -10.07 -2.03
CA TYR A 282 24.86 -9.85 -3.43
C TYR A 282 24.76 -8.38 -3.81
N LEU A 283 23.66 -7.70 -3.42
CA LEU A 283 23.49 -6.27 -3.69
C LEU A 283 24.47 -5.39 -2.92
N ARG A 284 24.79 -5.76 -1.67
CA ARG A 284 25.77 -5.07 -0.85
C ARG A 284 27.15 -5.03 -1.52
N ALA A 285 27.52 -6.08 -2.28
CA ALA A 285 28.82 -6.18 -2.95
C ALA A 285 29.00 -5.17 -4.10
N PHE A 286 27.92 -4.69 -4.73
CA PHE A 286 28.00 -3.68 -5.80
C PHE A 286 28.40 -2.28 -5.30
N ASN A 287 28.35 -2.04 -3.99
CA ASN A 287 28.70 -0.76 -3.36
C ASN A 287 27.91 0.46 -3.90
N VAL A 288 26.67 0.23 -4.33
CA VAL A 288 25.69 1.28 -4.65
C VAL A 288 24.88 1.61 -3.39
N PRO A 289 24.47 2.87 -3.16
CA PRO A 289 23.57 3.20 -2.06
C PRO A 289 22.34 2.30 -2.03
N LEU A 290 22.03 1.73 -0.86
CA LEU A 290 21.05 0.64 -0.73
C LEU A 290 20.04 0.96 0.37
N ILE A 291 18.75 0.82 0.07
CA ILE A 291 17.69 0.84 1.07
C ILE A 291 17.10 -0.56 1.18
N LEU A 292 17.08 -1.10 2.39
CA LEU A 292 16.41 -2.37 2.72
C LEU A 292 15.07 -2.06 3.37
N LEU A 293 14.00 -2.57 2.77
CA LEU A 293 12.64 -2.46 3.30
C LEU A 293 12.14 -3.84 3.71
N GLY A 294 11.10 -3.86 4.56
CA GLY A 294 10.36 -5.08 4.88
C GLY A 294 9.51 -5.57 3.71
N GLY A 295 8.27 -5.93 4.00
CA GLY A 295 7.35 -6.53 3.03
C GLY A 295 6.39 -7.52 3.65
N GLY A 296 5.91 -8.51 2.91
CA GLY A 296 5.15 -9.64 3.43
C GLY A 296 5.90 -10.48 4.47
N GLY A 297 5.25 -11.52 4.98
CA GLY A 297 5.80 -12.44 5.98
C GLY A 297 4.84 -12.65 7.15
N TYR A 298 4.27 -13.85 7.21
CA TYR A 298 3.10 -14.17 8.04
C TYR A 298 3.40 -15.28 9.06
N THR A 299 4.56 -15.94 8.96
CA THR A 299 5.18 -16.69 10.05
C THR A 299 6.13 -15.78 10.84
N VAL A 300 5.57 -15.02 11.80
CA VAL A 300 6.24 -13.95 12.57
C VAL A 300 7.67 -14.30 13.06
N LYS A 301 7.87 -15.49 13.61
CA LYS A 301 9.19 -15.94 14.10
C LYS A 301 10.23 -16.06 12.99
N ASN A 302 9.84 -16.48 11.79
CA ASN A 302 10.75 -16.62 10.64
C ASN A 302 11.06 -15.27 10.01
N VAL A 303 10.11 -14.33 10.04
CA VAL A 303 10.34 -12.93 9.67
C VAL A 303 11.40 -12.32 10.59
N ALA A 304 11.23 -12.44 11.90
CA ALA A 304 12.16 -11.87 12.87
C ALA A 304 13.57 -12.47 12.74
N ARG A 305 13.69 -13.78 12.54
CA ARG A 305 14.96 -14.45 12.23
C ARG A 305 15.65 -13.85 11.01
N THR A 306 14.92 -13.78 9.90
CA THR A 306 15.49 -13.40 8.61
C THR A 306 15.88 -11.94 8.55
N TRP A 307 15.01 -11.02 8.95
CA TRP A 307 15.34 -9.60 8.98
C TRP A 307 16.46 -9.26 9.99
N THR A 308 16.57 -10.03 11.08
CA THR A 308 17.74 -9.93 12.00
C THR A 308 19.02 -10.34 11.27
N TYR A 309 19.02 -11.48 10.58
CA TYR A 309 20.19 -11.96 9.85
C TYR A 309 20.56 -11.05 8.65
N GLU A 310 19.57 -10.49 7.96
CA GLU A 310 19.79 -9.51 6.89
C GLU A 310 20.35 -8.19 7.41
N THR A 311 19.97 -7.79 8.62
CA THR A 311 20.61 -6.65 9.31
C THR A 311 22.10 -6.93 9.55
N ALA A 312 22.46 -8.17 9.96
CA ALA A 312 23.85 -8.58 10.07
C ALA A 312 24.58 -8.57 8.72
N CYS A 313 23.91 -8.99 7.63
CA CYS A 313 24.44 -8.93 6.27
C CYS A 313 24.69 -7.48 5.82
N ALA A 314 23.77 -6.56 6.12
CA ALA A 314 23.94 -5.13 5.84
C ALA A 314 25.16 -4.55 6.55
N LEU A 315 25.33 -4.88 7.83
CA LEU A 315 26.51 -4.53 8.63
C LEU A 315 27.80 -5.21 8.15
N GLY A 316 27.69 -6.34 7.46
CA GLY A 316 28.81 -7.16 7.01
C GLY A 316 29.46 -7.96 8.14
N ILE A 317 28.64 -8.42 9.09
CA ILE A 317 29.04 -9.21 10.27
C ILE A 317 28.30 -10.55 10.33
N GLN A 318 27.69 -10.98 9.22
CA GLN A 318 26.87 -12.20 9.16
C GLN A 318 27.65 -13.47 9.58
N ASP A 319 28.96 -13.50 9.33
CA ASP A 319 29.84 -14.61 9.70
C ASP A 319 30.19 -14.64 11.20
N ASP A 320 29.92 -13.53 11.92
CA ASP A 320 30.22 -13.36 13.35
C ASP A 320 28.99 -13.62 14.24
N ILE A 321 27.80 -13.80 13.66
CA ILE A 321 26.56 -13.98 14.42
C ILE A 321 26.45 -15.43 14.91
N ASP A 322 26.18 -15.61 16.21
CA ASP A 322 25.93 -16.94 16.79
C ASP A 322 24.62 -17.53 16.22
N PRO A 323 24.65 -18.75 15.64
CA PRO A 323 23.44 -19.43 15.20
C PRO A 323 22.45 -19.76 16.34
N ASN A 324 22.91 -19.81 17.58
CA ASN A 324 22.05 -19.93 18.76
C ASN A 324 21.47 -18.57 19.11
N LEU A 325 20.16 -18.52 19.37
CA LEU A 325 19.51 -17.27 19.71
C LEU A 325 19.98 -16.78 21.09
N PRO A 326 20.33 -15.49 21.23
CA PRO A 326 20.52 -14.90 22.54
C PRO A 326 19.17 -14.82 23.27
N TRP A 327 19.23 -14.77 24.59
CA TRP A 327 18.05 -14.50 25.40
C TRP A 327 17.43 -13.14 25.01
N ASN A 328 16.11 -13.09 24.89
CA ASN A 328 15.35 -11.93 24.45
C ASN A 328 13.91 -12.00 24.99
N GLU A 329 13.13 -10.92 24.87
CA GLU A 329 11.77 -10.83 25.43
C GLU A 329 10.85 -11.92 24.87
N TYR A 330 11.05 -12.29 23.60
CA TYR A 330 10.23 -13.23 22.84
C TYR A 330 10.86 -14.62 22.69
N PHE A 331 11.85 -14.98 23.53
CA PHE A 331 12.69 -16.16 23.33
C PHE A 331 11.89 -17.46 23.16
N GLU A 332 10.81 -17.63 23.92
CA GLU A 332 9.93 -18.81 23.90
C GLU A 332 9.27 -19.05 22.52
N TRP A 333 9.06 -17.99 21.72
CA TRP A 333 8.43 -18.10 20.39
C TRP A 333 9.29 -18.85 19.38
N PHE A 334 10.60 -18.94 19.65
CA PHE A 334 11.57 -19.58 18.77
C PHE A 334 11.80 -21.05 19.10
N GLY A 335 11.09 -21.59 20.09
CA GLY A 335 11.10 -23.00 20.43
C GLY A 335 10.64 -23.91 19.27
N PRO A 336 11.00 -25.20 19.32
CA PRO A 336 11.84 -25.85 20.34
C PRO A 336 13.35 -25.74 20.05
N ARG A 337 13.76 -25.24 18.88
CA ARG A 337 15.18 -25.23 18.46
C ARG A 337 15.99 -24.07 18.99
N TYR A 338 15.38 -22.91 19.23
CA TYR A 338 16.06 -21.69 19.70
C TYR A 338 17.27 -21.28 18.85
N ARG A 339 17.18 -21.51 17.53
CA ARG A 339 18.19 -21.11 16.54
C ARG A 339 17.69 -19.99 15.64
N LEU A 340 18.62 -19.22 15.11
CA LEU A 340 18.35 -18.14 14.16
C LEU A 340 17.89 -18.67 12.80
N GLU A 341 18.25 -19.89 12.44
CA GLU A 341 17.96 -20.47 11.13
C GLU A 341 16.45 -20.63 10.81
N VAL A 342 16.10 -20.39 9.54
CA VAL A 342 14.86 -20.84 8.92
C VAL A 342 15.25 -21.88 7.87
N PRO A 343 15.04 -23.19 8.12
CA PRO A 343 15.41 -24.24 7.17
C PRO A 343 14.34 -24.40 6.08
N GLU A 344 14.74 -25.02 4.99
CA GLU A 344 13.84 -25.52 3.96
C GLU A 344 12.94 -26.64 4.50
N ASN A 345 11.85 -26.89 3.78
CA ASN A 345 10.96 -28.03 3.99
C ASN A 345 11.09 -29.04 2.83
N ASN A 346 10.34 -30.14 2.89
CA ASN A 346 10.37 -31.23 1.91
C ASN A 346 9.44 -31.01 0.70
N MET A 347 9.05 -29.76 0.41
CA MET A 347 8.25 -29.42 -0.77
C MET A 347 9.05 -29.64 -2.06
N ASP A 348 8.35 -30.10 -3.09
CA ASP A 348 8.93 -30.25 -4.42
C ASP A 348 9.15 -28.90 -5.11
N ASP A 349 10.33 -28.67 -5.66
CA ASP A 349 10.58 -27.52 -6.54
C ASP A 349 9.98 -27.77 -7.94
N LEU A 350 8.90 -27.05 -8.27
CA LEU A 350 8.21 -27.16 -9.56
C LEU A 350 8.88 -26.37 -10.68
N ASN A 351 9.88 -25.53 -10.38
CA ASN A 351 10.56 -24.64 -11.33
C ASN A 351 11.62 -25.38 -12.15
N VAL A 352 12.23 -26.42 -11.57
CA VAL A 352 13.31 -27.19 -12.21
C VAL A 352 12.81 -28.36 -13.06
N ARG A 353 11.59 -28.85 -12.80
CA ARG A 353 11.06 -30.10 -13.41
C ARG A 353 10.86 -30.01 -14.92
N ASP A 354 10.46 -28.86 -15.45
CA ASP A 354 10.10 -28.67 -16.86
C ASP A 354 11.02 -27.69 -17.60
N GLY A 355 12.15 -27.33 -16.98
CA GLY A 355 13.06 -26.29 -17.47
C GLY A 355 12.43 -24.90 -17.56
N SER A 356 11.31 -24.65 -16.87
CA SER A 356 10.65 -23.34 -16.88
C SER A 356 11.55 -22.25 -16.32
N LEU A 357 12.31 -22.53 -15.26
CA LEU A 357 13.25 -21.57 -14.68
C LEU A 357 14.30 -21.07 -15.68
N ASP A 358 14.90 -21.99 -16.44
CA ASP A 358 15.91 -21.64 -17.45
C ASP A 358 15.30 -20.83 -18.60
N LYS A 359 14.07 -21.15 -19.00
CA LYS A 359 13.33 -20.37 -20.02
C LYS A 359 13.03 -18.96 -19.52
N VAL A 360 12.48 -18.82 -18.31
CA VAL A 360 12.18 -17.53 -17.69
C VAL A 360 13.45 -16.68 -17.58
N ARG A 361 14.56 -17.27 -17.11
CA ARG A 361 15.87 -16.61 -17.03
C ARG A 361 16.37 -16.16 -18.42
N ALA A 362 16.33 -17.05 -19.40
CA ALA A 362 16.81 -16.75 -20.75
C ALA A 362 16.00 -15.62 -21.40
N THR A 363 14.67 -15.65 -21.27
CA THR A 363 13.78 -14.59 -21.75
C THR A 363 14.10 -13.26 -21.07
N ALA A 364 14.23 -13.22 -19.73
CA ALA A 364 14.57 -11.99 -19.02
C ALA A 364 15.92 -11.41 -19.46
N LEU A 365 16.95 -12.24 -19.62
CA LEU A 365 18.27 -11.80 -20.11
C LEU A 365 18.22 -11.30 -21.55
N GLN A 366 17.41 -11.93 -22.41
CA GLN A 366 17.20 -11.48 -23.78
C GLN A 366 16.48 -10.13 -23.82
N GLN A 367 15.44 -9.95 -23.00
CA GLN A 367 14.71 -8.69 -22.87
C GLN A 367 15.63 -7.56 -22.39
N LEU A 368 16.45 -7.82 -21.37
CA LEU A 368 17.45 -6.87 -20.87
C LEU A 368 18.49 -6.51 -21.93
N SER A 369 18.91 -7.47 -22.75
CA SER A 369 19.89 -7.23 -23.82
C SER A 369 19.36 -6.34 -24.96
N GLN A 370 18.05 -6.08 -25.02
CA GLN A 370 17.44 -5.17 -25.99
C GLN A 370 17.47 -3.69 -25.55
N LEU A 371 17.80 -3.42 -24.28
CA LEU A 371 17.90 -2.06 -23.78
C LEU A 371 19.16 -1.37 -24.32
N PRO A 372 19.07 -0.09 -24.74
CA PRO A 372 20.27 0.71 -24.91
C PRO A 372 21.00 0.82 -23.56
N CYS A 373 22.33 0.77 -23.58
CA CYS A 373 23.12 0.97 -22.37
C CYS A 373 22.79 2.36 -21.78
N ALA A 374 22.40 2.39 -20.50
CA ALA A 374 22.09 3.57 -19.67
C ALA A 374 21.48 4.77 -20.44
N PRO A 375 20.15 4.96 -20.45
CA PRO A 375 19.53 6.09 -21.15
C PRO A 375 20.15 7.41 -20.67
N SER A 376 20.53 8.26 -21.61
CA SER A 376 21.10 9.57 -21.33
C SER A 376 20.05 10.46 -20.67
N VAL A 377 20.25 10.77 -19.40
CA VAL A 377 19.47 11.79 -18.71
C VAL A 377 20.09 13.14 -19.06
N GLY A 378 19.35 13.97 -19.80
CA GLY A 378 19.71 15.38 -19.95
C GLY A 378 19.71 16.02 -18.56
N MET A 379 20.87 16.47 -18.09
CA MET A 379 20.90 17.32 -16.89
C MET A 379 20.28 18.65 -17.27
N HIS A 380 19.14 18.96 -16.68
CA HIS A 380 18.60 20.31 -16.69
C HIS A 380 19.01 20.97 -15.39
N GLU A 381 19.73 22.10 -15.48
CA GLU A 381 19.91 22.94 -14.32
C GLU A 381 18.52 23.33 -13.81
N VAL A 382 18.25 23.00 -12.55
CA VAL A 382 17.09 23.55 -11.85
C VAL A 382 17.32 25.07 -11.81
N PRO A 383 16.43 25.90 -12.39
CA PRO A 383 16.59 27.34 -12.33
C PRO A 383 16.80 27.75 -10.87
N ARG A 384 17.90 28.46 -10.59
CA ARG A 384 18.21 28.97 -9.25
C ARG A 384 17.31 30.14 -8.83
N GLU A 385 16.36 30.49 -9.68
CA GLU A 385 15.41 31.58 -9.49
C GLU A 385 14.09 31.02 -8.94
N SER A 386 13.39 31.81 -8.13
CA SER A 386 12.04 31.48 -7.69
C SER A 386 11.11 31.37 -8.90
N LEU A 387 10.07 30.53 -8.79
CA LEU A 387 9.10 30.31 -9.86
C LEU A 387 8.45 31.64 -10.33
N GLY A 388 8.24 32.58 -9.41
CA GLY A 388 7.70 33.93 -9.72
C GLY A 388 8.62 34.73 -10.63
N ARG A 389 9.92 34.74 -10.35
CA ARG A 389 10.93 35.43 -11.17
C ARG A 389 11.12 34.77 -12.54
N HIS A 390 11.10 33.44 -12.57
CA HIS A 390 11.21 32.67 -13.81
C HIS A 390 10.00 32.84 -14.75
N LEU A 391 8.82 33.09 -14.18
CA LEU A 391 7.58 33.34 -14.91
C LEU A 391 7.33 34.83 -15.21
N GLY A 392 8.26 35.72 -14.83
CA GLY A 392 8.11 37.17 -15.05
C GLY A 392 6.97 37.80 -14.25
N LEU A 393 6.61 37.20 -13.11
CA LEU A 393 5.53 37.66 -12.22
C LEU A 393 6.01 38.63 -11.13
N ASP A 394 7.30 38.90 -11.05
CA ASP A 394 7.84 39.96 -10.20
C ASP A 394 7.45 41.32 -10.81
N VAL A 395 6.33 41.86 -10.34
CA VAL A 395 5.99 43.27 -10.52
C VAL A 395 7.02 44.06 -9.71
N ALA A 396 7.72 44.98 -10.36
CA ALA A 396 8.67 45.87 -9.72
C ALA A 396 8.01 46.59 -8.54
N GLU A 397 8.49 46.35 -7.33
CA GLU A 397 8.24 47.21 -6.18
C GLU A 397 9.45 48.14 -6.01
N GLU A 398 9.27 49.38 -6.46
CA GLU A 398 9.94 50.53 -5.85
C GLU A 398 9.22 50.83 -4.53
N ASP A 399 10.02 51.09 -3.49
CA ASP A 399 9.71 51.73 -2.21
C ASP A 399 9.07 50.91 -1.06
N ALA A 400 9.98 50.47 -0.16
CA ALA A 400 10.00 50.67 1.31
C ALA A 400 8.71 50.52 2.15
N ASP A 401 8.69 49.57 3.10
CA ASP A 401 8.88 49.84 4.55
C ASP A 401 8.63 48.59 5.45
N GLU A 402 9.20 48.65 6.66
CA GLU A 402 9.17 47.66 7.76
C GLU A 402 7.76 47.23 8.21
N ASP A 403 7.51 45.91 8.33
CA ASP A 403 7.09 45.20 9.56
C ASP A 403 6.72 43.73 9.22
N GLY A 404 7.02 42.81 10.13
CA GLY A 404 6.80 41.38 9.95
C GLY A 404 5.30 41.04 9.87
N GLY A 405 4.87 40.48 8.73
CA GLY A 405 3.50 40.01 8.58
C GLY A 405 3.42 38.94 7.49
N THR A 406 3.04 37.73 7.91
CA THR A 406 2.58 36.60 7.07
C THR A 406 2.11 37.02 5.67
N ASP A 407 2.76 36.48 4.63
CA ASP A 407 2.52 36.78 3.23
C ASP A 407 1.02 36.88 2.91
N ASP A 408 0.60 38.01 2.32
CA ASP A 408 -0.79 38.24 1.89
C ASP A 408 -1.27 37.16 0.90
N LEU A 409 -0.33 36.48 0.23
CA LEU A 409 -0.56 35.33 -0.61
C LEU A 409 -1.02 34.08 0.17
N ASP A 410 -0.39 33.77 1.31
CA ASP A 410 -0.78 32.65 2.18
C ASP A 410 -2.14 32.89 2.81
N ARG A 411 -2.44 34.15 3.17
CA ARG A 411 -3.77 34.54 3.67
C ARG A 411 -4.84 34.41 2.59
N ARG A 412 -4.54 34.78 1.34
CA ARG A 412 -5.44 34.63 0.19
C ARG A 412 -5.63 33.17 -0.20
N LEU A 413 -4.60 32.33 -0.16
CA LEU A 413 -4.68 30.88 -0.38
C LEU A 413 -5.49 30.18 0.74
N ALA A 414 -5.30 30.57 1.99
CA ALA A 414 -6.07 30.06 3.13
C ALA A 414 -7.55 30.53 3.09
N GLN A 415 -7.81 31.76 2.61
CA GLN A 415 -9.17 32.28 2.43
C GLN A 415 -9.86 31.65 1.21
N HIS A 416 -9.13 31.43 0.12
CA HIS A 416 -9.65 30.82 -1.09
C HIS A 416 -9.94 29.32 -0.89
N SER A 417 -9.06 28.59 -0.20
CA SER A 417 -9.34 27.22 0.23
C SER A 417 -10.57 27.17 1.15
N ARG A 418 -10.66 28.01 2.18
CA ARG A 418 -11.86 28.10 3.04
C ARG A 418 -13.14 28.47 2.28
N PHE A 419 -13.04 29.31 1.25
CA PHE A 419 -14.18 29.70 0.41
C PHE A 419 -14.66 28.55 -0.48
N VAL A 420 -13.72 27.81 -1.10
CA VAL A 420 -14.02 26.61 -1.88
C VAL A 420 -14.61 25.50 -1.00
N TYR A 421 -14.13 25.35 0.24
CA TYR A 421 -14.69 24.39 1.20
C TYR A 421 -16.09 24.77 1.71
N LYS A 422 -16.39 26.06 1.89
CA LYS A 422 -17.74 26.53 2.28
C LYS A 422 -18.80 26.38 1.18
N LEU A 423 -18.39 26.24 -0.07
CA LEU A 423 -19.27 26.01 -1.22
C LEU A 423 -19.69 24.54 -1.39
N GLN A 424 -19.12 23.60 -0.61
CA GLN A 424 -19.42 22.16 -0.70
C GLN A 424 -20.41 21.64 0.38
N GLU A 425 -20.99 22.51 1.21
CA GLU A 425 -22.17 22.14 2.00
C GLU A 425 -23.46 22.31 1.18
N PRO A 426 -24.49 21.47 1.38
CA PRO A 426 -25.47 21.17 0.33
C PRO A 426 -26.52 22.27 0.19
N GLY A 427 -26.51 22.98 -0.94
CA GLY A 427 -27.65 23.79 -1.36
C GLY A 427 -27.34 24.67 -2.57
N GLY A 428 -27.94 24.35 -3.72
CA GLY A 428 -28.06 25.29 -4.85
C GLY A 428 -27.62 24.70 -6.18
N SER A 429 -28.54 24.71 -7.14
CA SER A 429 -28.44 24.22 -8.51
C SER A 429 -27.75 25.20 -9.47
N ASP A 430 -27.53 24.70 -10.69
CA ASP A 430 -27.26 25.41 -11.96
C ASP A 430 -25.79 25.70 -12.26
N GLU A 431 -25.27 25.62 -13.48
CA GLU A 431 -25.75 25.15 -14.79
C GLU A 431 -24.47 24.83 -15.59
N SER A 432 -24.55 23.87 -16.51
CA SER A 432 -23.42 23.34 -17.29
C SER A 432 -22.96 24.27 -18.41
N ASP A 433 -21.64 24.44 -18.57
CA ASP A 433 -21.01 24.74 -19.86
C ASP A 433 -19.99 23.63 -20.17
N ASP A 434 -20.35 22.81 -21.16
CA ASP A 434 -19.57 21.69 -21.69
C ASP A 434 -18.56 22.19 -22.73
N GLU A 435 -17.26 22.11 -22.44
CA GLU A 435 -16.24 21.97 -23.48
C GLU A 435 -15.54 20.61 -23.35
N ARG A 436 -15.82 19.76 -24.34
CA ARG A 436 -15.34 18.38 -24.49
C ARG A 436 -13.83 18.32 -24.72
N TYR A 437 -13.14 17.63 -23.81
CA TYR A 437 -11.99 16.80 -24.14
C TYR A 437 -12.22 15.37 -23.62
N ASP A 438 -13.17 14.67 -24.25
CA ASP A 438 -13.33 13.23 -24.09
C ASP A 438 -12.43 12.50 -25.11
N SER A 439 -11.32 11.97 -24.60
CA SER A 439 -10.70 10.79 -25.20
C SER A 439 -10.16 9.90 -24.08
N ASP A 440 -11.06 9.21 -23.40
CA ASP A 440 -10.72 7.95 -22.76
C ASP A 440 -11.88 6.97 -22.91
N GLY A 441 -11.84 6.24 -24.02
CA GLY A 441 -12.71 5.10 -24.29
C GLY A 441 -12.34 3.91 -23.40
N SER A 442 -12.57 4.03 -22.10
CA SER A 442 -12.55 2.89 -21.19
C SER A 442 -14.00 2.44 -20.99
N SER A 443 -14.39 1.39 -21.71
CA SER A 443 -15.61 0.64 -21.43
C SER A 443 -15.68 0.31 -19.93
N TYR A 444 -16.83 0.54 -19.30
CA TYR A 444 -17.19 0.09 -17.95
C TYR A 444 -16.94 -1.42 -17.80
N ARG A 445 -15.70 -1.82 -17.54
CA ARG A 445 -15.32 -3.20 -17.23
C ARG A 445 -15.42 -3.37 -15.73
N ARG A 446 -16.23 -4.34 -15.29
CA ARG A 446 -16.20 -4.90 -13.93
C ARG A 446 -14.74 -5.09 -13.50
N ARG A 447 -14.30 -4.37 -12.46
CA ARG A 447 -12.96 -4.55 -11.91
C ARG A 447 -12.94 -5.87 -11.14
N LYS A 448 -12.30 -6.87 -11.74
CA LYS A 448 -11.97 -8.15 -11.12
C LYS A 448 -10.71 -7.95 -10.27
N ARG A 449 -10.73 -8.38 -9.01
CA ARG A 449 -9.57 -8.34 -8.12
C ARG A 449 -9.33 -9.67 -7.48
N MET A 450 -8.08 -10.07 -7.33
CA MET A 450 -7.75 -11.22 -6.51
C MET A 450 -7.64 -10.79 -5.05
N SER A 451 -8.07 -11.62 -4.11
CA SER A 451 -7.81 -11.43 -2.67
C SER A 451 -6.53 -12.14 -2.26
N ILE A 452 -5.71 -11.50 -1.44
CA ILE A 452 -4.45 -12.10 -0.93
C ILE A 452 -4.74 -13.24 0.06
N LEU A 453 -5.87 -13.19 0.77
CA LEU A 453 -6.26 -14.23 1.73
C LEU A 453 -6.73 -15.52 1.05
N SER A 454 -7.38 -15.39 -0.12
CA SER A 454 -8.07 -16.51 -0.75
C SER A 454 -7.52 -16.90 -2.13
N ASN A 455 -6.66 -16.08 -2.74
CA ASN A 455 -6.24 -16.17 -4.14
C ASN A 455 -7.42 -16.27 -5.13
N ARG A 456 -8.62 -15.84 -4.72
CA ARG A 456 -9.83 -15.86 -5.56
C ARG A 456 -10.14 -14.49 -6.10
N VAL A 457 -10.66 -14.47 -7.32
CA VAL A 457 -11.14 -13.25 -7.96
C VAL A 457 -12.49 -12.85 -7.37
N VAL A 458 -12.51 -11.72 -6.66
CA VAL A 458 -13.69 -11.00 -6.21
C VAL A 458 -14.14 -10.04 -7.31
N ASN A 459 -15.43 -10.05 -7.63
CA ASN A 459 -16.03 -9.02 -8.47
C ASN A 459 -16.40 -7.85 -7.57
N VAL A 460 -15.81 -6.68 -7.81
CA VAL A 460 -16.28 -5.46 -7.17
C VAL A 460 -17.34 -4.85 -8.09
N ASP A 461 -18.62 -5.07 -7.77
CA ASP A 461 -19.73 -4.43 -8.50
C ASP A 461 -19.83 -2.98 -8.03
N PRO A 462 -19.70 -1.98 -8.92
CA PRO A 462 -19.82 -0.57 -8.55
C PRO A 462 -21.28 -0.14 -8.28
N ASP A 463 -22.27 -1.04 -8.35
CA ASP A 463 -23.69 -0.70 -8.48
C ASP A 463 -24.55 -1.08 -7.26
N ILE A 464 -24.01 -0.95 -6.04
CA ILE A 464 -24.81 -0.97 -4.81
C ILE A 464 -24.95 0.46 -4.29
N GLY A 465 -25.71 1.25 -5.04
CA GLY A 465 -26.04 2.64 -4.70
C GLY A 465 -27.35 3.13 -5.32
N ARG A 466 -28.00 2.33 -6.17
CA ARG A 466 -29.33 2.66 -6.70
C ARG A 466 -30.40 2.04 -5.80
N GLY A 467 -30.84 2.82 -4.81
CA GLY A 467 -32.20 2.64 -4.27
C GLY A 467 -33.24 2.66 -5.40
N PRO A 468 -34.45 2.11 -5.19
CA PRO A 468 -35.45 2.00 -6.26
C PRO A 468 -35.76 3.39 -6.82
N PRO A 469 -36.09 3.52 -8.12
CA PRO A 469 -36.24 4.81 -8.77
C PRO A 469 -37.40 5.58 -8.14
N ARG A 470 -37.08 6.51 -7.23
CA ARG A 470 -38.03 7.55 -6.83
C ARG A 470 -38.13 8.52 -8.01
N GLY A 471 -39.20 8.37 -8.79
CA GLY A 471 -39.54 9.30 -9.87
C GLY A 471 -39.53 10.73 -9.34
N ARG A 472 -38.71 11.59 -9.94
CA ARG A 472 -38.68 13.03 -9.66
C ARG A 472 -40.06 13.62 -9.96
N ARG A 473 -40.81 14.01 -8.92
CA ARG A 473 -41.96 14.92 -9.08
C ARG A 473 -41.41 16.32 -9.33
N PHE A 474 -41.41 16.74 -10.59
CA PHE A 474 -41.23 18.15 -10.95
C PHE A 474 -42.32 18.98 -10.28
N PHE A 475 -41.94 19.99 -9.50
CA PHE A 475 -42.83 21.10 -9.17
C PHE A 475 -43.17 21.83 -10.47
N LYS A 476 -44.37 21.62 -11.01
CA LYS A 476 -44.94 22.47 -12.07
C LYS A 476 -45.39 23.77 -11.41
N SER A 477 -44.75 24.89 -11.73
CA SER A 477 -45.25 26.22 -11.37
C SER A 477 -46.61 26.48 -12.03
N ALA A 478 -47.61 26.85 -11.23
CA ALA A 478 -48.99 27.07 -11.67
C ALA A 478 -49.23 28.50 -12.19
N VAL A 479 -48.33 28.98 -13.05
CA VAL A 479 -48.39 30.32 -13.65
C VAL A 479 -48.53 30.17 -15.15
N ARG A 480 -49.62 30.65 -15.74
CA ARG A 480 -49.80 30.71 -17.20
C ARG A 480 -50.23 32.10 -17.64
N TRP A 481 -49.69 32.49 -18.79
CA TRP A 481 -50.01 33.71 -19.52
C TRP A 481 -51.32 33.50 -20.30
N ASP A 482 -52.26 34.46 -20.22
CA ASP A 482 -53.52 34.42 -20.98
C ASP A 482 -53.46 35.46 -22.10
N GLU A 483 -53.36 34.98 -23.34
CA GLU A 483 -53.23 35.81 -24.55
C GLU A 483 -54.50 36.60 -24.89
N THR A 484 -55.64 36.28 -24.29
CA THR A 484 -56.91 36.96 -24.58
C THR A 484 -57.02 38.32 -23.89
N TYR A 485 -56.34 38.50 -22.75
CA TYR A 485 -56.41 39.72 -21.92
C TYR A 485 -55.03 40.31 -21.55
N GLY A 486 -53.93 39.73 -22.04
CA GLY A 486 -52.58 40.29 -21.89
C GLY A 486 -52.04 40.37 -20.46
N ARG A 487 -52.34 39.40 -19.58
CA ARG A 487 -51.74 39.32 -18.22
C ARG A 487 -51.71 37.90 -17.62
N VAL A 488 -50.87 37.72 -16.60
CA VAL A 488 -50.68 36.45 -15.85
C VAL A 488 -51.74 36.23 -14.77
N ARG A 489 -52.25 34.99 -14.60
CA ARG A 489 -53.06 34.57 -13.44
C ARG A 489 -52.52 33.31 -12.75
N LEU A 490 -52.65 33.26 -11.42
CA LEU A 490 -52.37 32.10 -10.54
C LEU A 490 -53.69 31.40 -10.18
N GLY A 491 -53.76 30.07 -10.35
CA GLY A 491 -54.96 29.28 -10.05
C GLY A 491 -55.17 29.07 -8.54
N LYS A 492 -56.36 29.43 -8.03
CA LYS A 492 -56.87 29.11 -6.68
C LYS A 492 -57.62 27.76 -6.68
N GLU A 493 -57.52 26.99 -5.60
CA GLU A 493 -58.39 25.83 -5.31
C GLU A 493 -59.88 26.22 -5.14
N PRO A 494 -60.81 25.30 -5.47
CA PRO A 494 -61.92 24.95 -4.54
C PRO A 494 -62.29 23.43 -4.54
N VAL A 495 -62.61 22.79 -3.39
CA VAL A 495 -63.91 22.60 -2.64
C VAL A 495 -64.88 21.50 -3.18
N LEU A 496 -65.19 20.54 -2.28
CA LEU A 496 -66.35 19.63 -2.06
C LEU A 496 -67.29 19.14 -3.20
N GLY A 497 -67.69 17.85 -3.13
CA GLY A 497 -68.97 17.36 -3.70
C GLY A 497 -69.19 15.82 -3.75
N SER A 498 -70.01 15.33 -2.82
CA SER A 498 -70.70 14.01 -2.64
C SER A 498 -71.11 13.16 -3.86
N LEU A 499 -71.16 11.81 -3.71
CA LEU A 499 -72.40 10.98 -3.82
C LEU A 499 -72.19 9.44 -3.56
N ASN A 500 -72.87 8.95 -2.51
CA ASN A 500 -73.58 7.65 -2.26
C ASN A 500 -73.14 6.32 -2.93
N GLY A 501 -73.18 5.14 -2.29
CA GLY A 501 -73.70 4.72 -0.98
C GLY A 501 -73.84 3.18 -0.84
N SER A 502 -74.28 2.75 0.37
CA SER A 502 -74.73 1.40 0.83
C SER A 502 -73.65 0.32 1.04
N ARG A 503 -73.60 -0.52 2.10
CA ARG A 503 -74.43 -0.84 3.30
C ARG A 503 -73.52 -1.63 4.29
N LEU A 504 -73.51 -1.30 5.60
CA LEU A 504 -73.93 -2.11 6.79
C LEU A 504 -73.49 -3.59 6.82
N GLY A 505 -72.96 -4.20 7.88
CA GLY A 505 -72.70 -3.92 9.31
C GLY A 505 -71.73 -5.03 9.83
N GLY A 506 -71.11 -5.06 11.00
CA GLY A 506 -71.51 -4.65 12.35
C GLY A 506 -71.03 -5.74 13.35
N MET A 507 -70.36 -5.33 14.45
CA MET A 507 -70.30 -5.98 15.78
C MET A 507 -69.46 -7.28 15.92
N MET A 508 -68.84 -7.65 17.05
CA MET A 508 -68.38 -7.06 18.34
C MET A 508 -67.74 -8.24 19.11
N ASP A 509 -66.71 -7.95 19.91
CA ASP A 509 -66.29 -8.54 21.20
C ASP A 509 -66.54 -10.02 21.56
N ALA A 510 -65.50 -10.68 22.13
CA ALA A 510 -65.40 -10.93 23.59
C ALA A 510 -64.55 -12.17 23.98
N THR A 511 -63.61 -11.95 24.93
CA THR A 511 -63.21 -12.85 26.06
C THR A 511 -62.46 -14.17 25.76
N GLY A 512 -61.49 -14.67 26.54
CA GLY A 512 -60.93 -14.25 27.83
C GLY A 512 -59.82 -15.22 28.34
N ARG A 513 -58.96 -14.67 29.20
CA ARG A 513 -58.09 -15.22 30.28
C ARG A 513 -57.89 -16.75 30.45
N SER A 514 -56.63 -17.16 30.72
CA SER A 514 -56.13 -17.58 32.07
C SER A 514 -54.68 -18.12 32.08
N THR A 515 -53.82 -17.57 32.93
CA THR A 515 -52.63 -18.20 33.59
C THR A 515 -53.06 -18.70 35.01
N PRO A 516 -52.23 -19.22 35.97
CA PRO A 516 -50.76 -19.45 36.06
C PRO A 516 -50.28 -20.72 36.83
N GLY A 517 -48.94 -20.88 37.00
CA GLY A 517 -48.24 -21.60 38.11
C GLY A 517 -47.76 -23.04 37.81
N GLY A 518 -46.62 -23.58 38.26
CA GLY A 518 -45.48 -23.22 39.14
C GLY A 518 -44.34 -24.24 38.85
N ASP A 519 -43.05 -23.94 38.98
CA ASP A 519 -42.16 -23.85 40.16
C ASP A 519 -41.34 -25.15 40.43
N VAL A 520 -40.02 -24.97 40.65
CA VAL A 520 -38.99 -25.85 41.27
C VAL A 520 -38.62 -27.17 40.52
N THR A 521 -37.35 -27.51 40.20
CA THR A 521 -36.25 -27.90 41.11
C THR A 521 -34.83 -27.80 40.50
N MET A 522 -33.87 -27.46 41.37
CA MET A 522 -32.44 -27.78 41.29
C MET A 522 -32.21 -29.28 41.54
N GLU A 523 -31.19 -29.87 40.92
CA GLU A 523 -30.33 -30.89 41.54
C GLU A 523 -28.98 -30.98 40.79
N GLU A 524 -27.90 -30.83 41.56
CA GLU A 524 -26.49 -31.14 41.24
C GLU A 524 -26.31 -32.63 40.92
N TRP A 525 -25.29 -33.06 40.17
CA TRP A 525 -24.47 -34.27 40.45
C TRP A 525 -23.14 -34.23 39.64
N GLU A 526 -22.08 -34.15 40.44
CA GLU A 526 -20.65 -34.50 40.34
C GLU A 526 -20.03 -35.28 39.14
N ASP A 527 -18.76 -34.91 38.89
CA ASP A 527 -17.53 -35.68 38.64
C ASP A 527 -17.49 -36.95 37.76
N GLY A 528 -16.44 -37.01 36.92
CA GLY A 528 -15.98 -38.24 36.28
C GLY A 528 -14.78 -38.05 35.33
N THR A 529 -13.59 -38.20 35.88
CA THR A 529 -12.27 -38.27 35.22
C THR A 529 -12.11 -39.41 34.18
N SER A 530 -11.22 -39.16 33.21
CA SER A 530 -10.27 -40.09 32.54
C SER A 530 -10.79 -41.37 31.86
N VAL A 531 -10.59 -41.50 30.54
CA VAL A 531 -9.46 -42.22 29.87
C VAL A 531 -9.23 -41.57 28.50
#